data_AF-A0A7S1WZS3-F1
#
_entry.id   AF-A0A7S1WZS3-F1
#
_cell.length_a   1.000
_cell.length_b   1.000
_cell.length_c   1.000
_cell.angle_alpha   90.00
_cell.angle_beta   90.00
_cell.angle_gamma   90.00
#
_symmetry.space_group_name_H-M   'P 1'
#
loop_
_entity.id
_entity.type
_entity.pdbx_description
1 polymer ?
#
loop_
_entity_poly.entity_id
_entity_poly.type
_entity_poly.pdbx_seq_one_letter_code
_entity_poly.pdbx_strand_id
1 'polypeptide(L)'
;EGTAQVFKVILSPTVCEDPVIRLLCFAKGASMVANCVEAVHDALERVERCRPVSGLRETCRCPECGLSGLTEDQLHLHGPLYHSHHDARLGTPCPICDQRDGWPLHFHNSHGPPADREAPRSVFPAFALVVVRNPDDGRFLLVNEPASICHGGVPLYWLPAGRVDPGEGFQAAGIRETREEGGLNVTITGILSLSLSGANTSRPCPRITFLAEPTDPSQPPKSVPDWESTGAMWVTTAALATLNREHFRAADPIRLFPAVETGRLMPQSLDTAAFQALERCMERLTGNSRLSHAERASELLAVWRGLEAEYPAAIFKN
;
A
#
# COMPACT_ATOMS: atom_id res chain seq x y z
N GLU A 1 -6.46 -27.91 22.92
CA GLU A 1 -7.33 -26.78 23.31
C GLU A 1 -7.04 -25.61 22.38
N GLY A 2 -8.05 -25.08 21.70
CA GLY A 2 -7.88 -23.96 20.78
C GLY A 2 -7.63 -22.67 21.56
N THR A 3 -6.60 -21.91 21.18
CA THR A 3 -6.31 -20.61 21.77
C THR A 3 -7.37 -19.60 21.32
N ALA A 4 -8.25 -19.17 22.24
CA ALA A 4 -9.20 -18.11 21.97
C ALA A 4 -8.45 -16.84 21.53
N GLN A 5 -8.90 -16.22 20.45
CA GLN A 5 -8.35 -14.95 19.94
C GLN A 5 -9.27 -13.80 20.29
N VAL A 6 -8.68 -12.70 20.77
CA VAL A 6 -9.40 -11.46 21.07
C VAL A 6 -9.05 -10.43 20.01
N PHE A 7 -10.06 -9.96 19.30
CA PHE A 7 -9.92 -8.83 18.38
C PHE A 7 -10.09 -7.52 19.16
N LYS A 8 -9.03 -6.70 19.24
CA LYS A 8 -9.03 -5.48 20.07
C LYS A 8 -9.16 -4.24 19.20
N VAL A 9 -10.24 -3.48 19.38
CA VAL A 9 -10.48 -2.23 18.65
C VAL A 9 -10.23 -1.04 19.57
N ILE A 10 -9.45 -0.08 19.09
CA ILE A 10 -9.34 1.25 19.70
C ILE A 10 -10.21 2.21 18.90
N LEU A 11 -11.39 2.54 19.43
CA LEU A 11 -12.28 3.55 18.86
C LEU A 11 -11.95 4.91 19.48
N SER A 12 -11.15 5.73 18.79
CA SER A 12 -10.73 7.04 19.28
C SER A 12 -10.31 7.96 18.14
N PRO A 13 -11.03 9.08 17.91
CA PRO A 13 -10.62 10.09 16.94
C PRO A 13 -9.20 10.62 17.19
N THR A 14 -8.82 10.80 18.46
CA THR A 14 -7.48 11.29 18.83
C THR A 14 -6.37 10.31 18.39
N VAL A 15 -6.57 9.00 18.59
CA VAL A 15 -5.57 7.99 18.20
C VAL A 15 -5.51 7.85 16.67
N CYS A 16 -6.61 8.08 15.97
CA CYS A 16 -6.64 8.08 14.51
C CYS A 16 -5.85 9.21 13.87
N GLU A 17 -5.52 10.26 14.59
CA GLU A 17 -4.80 11.44 14.05
C GLU A 17 -3.40 11.61 14.65
N ASP A 18 -3.04 10.81 15.66
CA ASP A 18 -1.73 10.80 16.30
C ASP A 18 -0.94 9.55 15.85
N PRO A 19 0.07 9.70 14.98
CA PRO A 19 0.78 8.54 14.45
C PRO A 19 1.65 7.85 15.50
N VAL A 20 2.12 8.55 16.54
CA VAL A 20 2.91 7.93 17.61
C VAL A 20 2.02 7.07 18.49
N ILE A 21 0.88 7.61 18.94
CA ILE A 21 -0.06 6.87 19.79
C ILE A 21 -0.65 5.70 19.01
N ARG A 22 -0.91 5.84 17.72
CA ARG A 22 -1.39 4.72 16.88
C ARG A 22 -0.40 3.55 16.89
N LEU A 23 0.88 3.79 16.64
CA LEU A 23 1.90 2.73 16.70
C LEU A 23 2.00 2.13 18.12
N LEU A 24 1.89 2.95 19.17
CA LEU A 24 1.86 2.46 20.55
C LEU A 24 0.67 1.53 20.80
N CYS A 25 -0.53 1.85 20.29
CA CYS A 25 -1.69 0.98 20.39
C CYS A 25 -1.43 -0.39 19.73
N PHE A 26 -0.85 -0.42 18.54
CA PHE A 26 -0.48 -1.67 17.87
C PHE A 26 0.60 -2.44 18.63
N ALA A 27 1.64 -1.77 19.14
CA ALA A 27 2.66 -2.38 19.98
C ALA A 27 2.10 -2.95 21.31
N LYS A 28 0.94 -2.46 21.78
CA LYS A 28 0.19 -3.00 22.92
C LYS A 28 -0.85 -4.07 22.53
N GLY A 29 -0.86 -4.47 21.26
CA GLY A 29 -1.68 -5.55 20.73
C GLY A 29 -3.10 -5.16 20.40
N ALA A 30 -3.35 -3.89 20.03
CA ALA A 30 -4.56 -3.52 19.30
C ALA A 30 -4.58 -4.23 17.94
N SER A 31 -5.75 -4.70 17.53
CA SER A 31 -5.97 -5.29 16.20
C SER A 31 -6.42 -4.24 15.18
N MET A 32 -6.93 -3.11 15.64
CA MET A 32 -7.48 -2.06 14.80
C MET A 32 -7.58 -0.75 15.57
N VAL A 33 -7.40 0.38 14.87
CA VAL A 33 -7.66 1.73 15.36
C VAL A 33 -8.63 2.40 14.40
N ALA A 34 -9.74 2.93 14.93
CA ALA A 34 -10.83 3.53 14.14
C ALA A 34 -11.39 4.80 14.81
N ASN A 35 -12.00 5.66 14.01
CA ASN A 35 -12.66 6.89 14.47
C ASN A 35 -14.20 6.88 14.28
N CYS A 36 -14.74 5.84 13.63
CA CYS A 36 -16.17 5.71 13.35
C CYS A 36 -16.69 4.31 13.67
N VAL A 37 -17.99 4.21 13.96
CA VAL A 37 -18.64 2.95 14.37
C VAL A 37 -18.85 2.03 13.17
N GLU A 38 -19.02 2.59 11.98
CA GLU A 38 -19.20 1.88 10.72
C GLU A 38 -17.99 0.98 10.42
N ALA A 39 -16.77 1.49 10.63
CA ALA A 39 -15.56 0.69 10.48
C ALA A 39 -15.46 -0.42 11.53
N VAL A 40 -15.91 -0.16 12.76
CA VAL A 40 -15.98 -1.21 13.81
C VAL A 40 -16.97 -2.30 13.41
N HIS A 41 -18.12 -1.92 12.85
CA HIS A 41 -19.11 -2.88 12.36
C HIS A 41 -18.54 -3.77 11.25
N ASP A 42 -17.91 -3.20 10.22
CA ASP A 42 -17.24 -3.96 9.15
C ASP A 42 -16.20 -4.94 9.74
N ALA A 43 -15.37 -4.47 10.67
CA ALA A 43 -14.40 -5.33 11.33
C ALA A 43 -15.05 -6.50 12.08
N LEU A 44 -16.15 -6.25 12.80
CA LEU A 44 -16.88 -7.30 13.54
C LEU A 44 -17.55 -8.31 12.59
N GLU A 45 -18.09 -7.88 11.46
CA GLU A 45 -18.61 -8.79 10.43
C GLU A 45 -17.51 -9.69 9.87
N ARG A 46 -16.31 -9.15 9.63
CA ARG A 46 -15.14 -9.95 9.20
C ARG A 46 -14.65 -10.90 10.29
N VAL A 47 -14.64 -10.47 11.55
CA VAL A 47 -14.32 -11.32 12.70
C VAL A 47 -15.29 -12.50 12.81
N GLU A 48 -16.59 -12.27 12.62
CA GLU A 48 -17.60 -13.32 12.64
C GLU A 48 -17.37 -14.35 11.52
N ARG A 49 -16.97 -13.89 10.33
CA ARG A 49 -16.61 -14.78 9.20
C ARG A 49 -15.39 -15.65 9.49
N CYS A 50 -14.49 -15.22 10.39
CA CYS A 50 -13.34 -16.01 10.84
C CYS A 50 -13.67 -17.04 11.95
N ARG A 51 -14.95 -17.27 12.29
CA ARG A 51 -15.30 -18.27 13.31
C ARG A 51 -14.95 -19.70 12.87
N PRO A 52 -14.21 -20.46 13.69
CA PRO A 52 -13.92 -21.86 13.38
C PRO A 52 -15.19 -22.68 13.17
N VAL A 53 -15.19 -23.49 12.11
CA VAL A 53 -16.33 -24.36 11.79
C VAL A 53 -16.06 -25.75 12.37
N SER A 54 -16.97 -26.23 13.23
CA SER A 54 -16.89 -27.59 13.78
C SER A 54 -17.31 -28.63 12.75
N GLY A 55 -16.61 -29.77 12.69
CA GLY A 55 -17.03 -30.94 11.91
C GLY A 55 -16.57 -30.98 10.45
N LEU A 56 -15.75 -30.02 10.00
CA LEU A 56 -15.08 -30.09 8.70
C LEU A 56 -13.86 -31.02 8.78
N ARG A 57 -13.62 -31.78 7.70
CA ARG A 57 -12.49 -32.72 7.60
C ARG A 57 -11.15 -32.02 7.33
N GLU A 58 -11.18 -30.88 6.64
CA GLU A 58 -9.99 -30.14 6.23
C GLU A 58 -10.07 -28.74 6.82
N THR A 59 -9.30 -28.52 7.89
CA THR A 59 -9.21 -27.22 8.55
C THR A 59 -7.76 -26.84 8.76
N CYS A 60 -7.45 -25.57 8.55
CA CYS A 60 -6.17 -24.98 8.78
C CYS A 60 -6.01 -24.54 10.24
N ARG A 61 -4.76 -24.48 10.68
CA ARG A 61 -4.35 -23.84 11.93
C ARG A 61 -3.54 -22.59 11.60
N CYS A 62 -3.91 -21.45 12.17
CA CYS A 62 -3.15 -20.22 12.02
C CYS A 62 -1.74 -20.41 12.60
N PRO A 63 -0.66 -20.21 11.82
CA PRO A 63 0.71 -20.41 12.29
C PRO A 63 1.16 -19.36 13.32
N GLU A 64 0.49 -18.20 13.38
CA GLU A 64 0.86 -17.11 14.26
C GLU A 64 0.22 -17.23 15.65
N CYS A 65 -1.10 -17.38 15.71
CA CYS A 65 -1.84 -17.39 16.97
C CYS A 65 -2.32 -18.78 17.42
N GLY A 66 -2.20 -19.78 16.54
CA GLY A 66 -2.59 -21.16 16.82
C GLY A 66 -4.10 -21.45 16.75
N LEU A 67 -4.93 -20.48 16.34
CA LEU A 67 -6.36 -20.68 16.11
C LEU A 67 -6.55 -21.78 15.06
N SER A 68 -7.29 -22.83 15.42
CA SER A 68 -7.55 -23.99 14.58
C SER A 68 -9.02 -24.06 14.16
N GLY A 69 -9.32 -24.86 13.14
CA GLY A 69 -10.69 -25.04 12.66
C GLY A 69 -11.12 -24.01 11.62
N LEU A 70 -10.16 -23.33 10.99
CA LEU A 70 -10.40 -22.34 9.94
C LEU A 70 -10.41 -23.04 8.58
N THR A 71 -11.28 -22.65 7.66
CA THR A 71 -11.08 -22.97 6.23
C THR A 71 -9.89 -22.17 5.67
N GLU A 72 -9.46 -22.50 4.45
CA GLU A 72 -8.46 -21.72 3.70
C GLU A 72 -8.86 -20.24 3.58
N ASP A 73 -10.09 -19.95 3.16
CA ASP A 73 -10.62 -18.58 3.04
C ASP A 73 -10.71 -17.86 4.39
N GLN A 74 -11.10 -18.57 5.45
CA GLN A 74 -11.16 -17.99 6.79
C GLN A 74 -9.77 -17.66 7.32
N LEU A 75 -8.77 -18.50 7.03
CA LEU A 75 -7.37 -18.22 7.36
C LEU A 75 -6.84 -17.03 6.55
N HIS A 76 -7.22 -16.92 5.27
CA HIS A 76 -6.88 -15.80 4.40
C HIS A 76 -7.39 -14.47 4.95
N LEU A 77 -8.64 -14.44 5.43
CA LEU A 77 -9.21 -13.27 6.09
C LEU A 77 -8.60 -13.01 7.48
N HIS A 78 -8.37 -14.08 8.25
CA HIS A 78 -7.87 -14.00 9.63
C HIS A 78 -6.45 -13.42 9.71
N GLY A 79 -5.56 -13.80 8.79
CA GLY A 79 -4.15 -13.41 8.77
C GLY A 79 -3.94 -11.91 8.95
N PRO A 80 -4.25 -11.07 7.96
CA PRO A 80 -3.99 -9.64 8.05
C PRO A 80 -4.89 -8.95 9.09
N LEU A 81 -6.13 -9.42 9.25
CA LEU A 81 -7.09 -8.85 10.18
C LEU A 81 -6.55 -8.89 11.62
N TYR A 82 -5.95 -10.00 12.04
CA TYR A 82 -5.42 -10.14 13.40
C TYR A 82 -3.92 -9.86 13.52
N HIS A 83 -3.16 -9.91 12.42
CA HIS A 83 -1.70 -10.02 12.48
C HIS A 83 -0.94 -9.02 11.61
N SER A 84 -1.62 -8.08 10.94
CA SER A 84 -0.98 -7.01 10.14
C SER A 84 0.11 -6.22 10.88
N HIS A 85 0.03 -6.12 12.22
CA HIS A 85 0.99 -5.41 13.08
C HIS A 85 1.96 -6.32 13.85
N HIS A 86 1.79 -7.64 13.79
CA HIS A 86 2.66 -8.57 14.51
C HIS A 86 3.97 -8.78 13.76
N ASP A 87 5.03 -9.13 14.50
CA ASP A 87 6.27 -9.56 13.86
C ASP A 87 5.99 -10.73 12.93
N ALA A 88 6.11 -10.46 11.63
CA ALA A 88 5.82 -11.43 10.60
C ALA A 88 6.78 -12.60 10.82
N ARG A 89 6.25 -13.75 11.22
CA ARG A 89 7.06 -14.95 11.48
C ARG A 89 7.55 -15.55 10.17
N LEU A 90 8.39 -14.83 9.42
CA LEU A 90 8.73 -15.08 8.02
C LEU A 90 9.34 -16.47 7.77
N GLY A 91 9.93 -17.10 8.80
CA GLY A 91 10.46 -18.48 8.73
C GLY A 91 9.44 -19.60 9.00
N THR A 92 8.17 -19.27 9.23
CA THR A 92 7.12 -20.27 9.48
C THR A 92 6.71 -20.93 8.17
N PRO A 93 6.46 -22.25 8.12
CA PRO A 93 5.95 -22.88 6.92
C PRO A 93 4.49 -22.52 6.66
N CYS A 94 4.11 -22.47 5.39
CA CYS A 94 2.72 -22.37 4.96
C CYS A 94 1.91 -23.57 5.50
N PRO A 95 0.76 -23.35 6.17
CA PRO A 95 -0.02 -24.42 6.78
C PRO A 95 -0.74 -25.33 5.77
N ILE A 96 -0.71 -25.00 4.47
CA ILE A 96 -1.37 -25.77 3.40
C ILE A 96 -0.35 -26.58 2.59
N CYS A 97 0.79 -25.98 2.20
CA CYS A 97 1.74 -26.62 1.27
C CYS A 97 3.20 -26.63 1.75
N ASP A 98 3.48 -26.25 3.00
CA ASP A 98 4.80 -26.30 3.66
C ASP A 98 5.91 -25.45 2.99
N GLN A 99 5.55 -24.54 2.08
CA GLN A 99 6.47 -23.52 1.53
C GLN A 99 6.96 -22.58 2.62
N ARG A 100 8.25 -22.21 2.59
CA ARG A 100 8.94 -21.46 3.66
C ARG A 100 9.41 -20.05 3.26
N ASP A 101 9.05 -19.61 2.05
CA ASP A 101 9.45 -18.32 1.50
C ASP A 101 8.50 -17.21 1.96
N GLY A 102 8.50 -16.90 3.26
CA GLY A 102 7.65 -15.84 3.83
C GLY A 102 6.17 -16.22 3.81
N TRP A 103 5.74 -16.95 4.84
CA TRP A 103 4.40 -17.54 4.91
C TRP A 103 3.24 -16.59 4.59
N PRO A 104 3.16 -15.33 5.10
CA PRO A 104 1.96 -14.52 4.91
C PRO A 104 1.80 -14.13 3.43
N LEU A 105 2.89 -13.69 2.79
CA LEU A 105 2.88 -13.29 1.39
C LEU A 105 2.66 -14.48 0.45
N HIS A 106 3.32 -15.61 0.73
CA HIS A 106 3.05 -16.84 -0.02
C HIS A 106 1.58 -17.26 0.11
N PHE A 107 1.03 -17.18 1.32
CA PHE A 107 -0.35 -17.57 1.61
C PHE A 107 -1.33 -16.68 0.83
N HIS A 108 -1.19 -15.37 0.92
CA HIS A 108 -2.00 -14.40 0.17
C HIS A 108 -1.99 -14.67 -1.34
N ASN A 109 -0.82 -14.93 -1.92
CA ASN A 109 -0.68 -15.04 -3.36
C ASN A 109 -1.00 -16.44 -3.93
N SER A 110 -1.05 -17.47 -3.08
CA SER A 110 -1.17 -18.87 -3.53
C SER A 110 -2.44 -19.57 -3.02
N HIS A 111 -3.04 -19.07 -1.94
CA HIS A 111 -4.17 -19.67 -1.22
C HIS A 111 -5.26 -18.62 -0.99
N GLY A 112 -6.40 -19.03 -0.45
CA GLY A 112 -7.59 -18.19 -0.27
C GLY A 112 -8.35 -17.94 -1.57
N PRO A 113 -9.35 -17.04 -1.55
CA PRO A 113 -10.17 -16.75 -2.72
C PRO A 113 -9.32 -16.21 -3.87
N PRO A 114 -9.37 -16.79 -5.09
CA PRO A 114 -8.56 -16.31 -6.22
C PRO A 114 -8.78 -14.84 -6.60
N ALA A 115 -9.95 -14.29 -6.29
CA ALA A 115 -10.28 -12.89 -6.54
C ALA A 115 -9.58 -11.91 -5.59
N ASP A 116 -9.09 -12.39 -4.45
CA ASP A 116 -8.46 -11.58 -3.41
C ASP A 116 -6.92 -11.70 -3.44
N ARG A 117 -6.34 -12.33 -4.48
CA ARG A 117 -4.88 -12.53 -4.60
C ARG A 117 -4.26 -11.42 -5.45
N GLU A 118 -2.99 -11.08 -5.19
CA GLU A 118 -2.27 -10.14 -6.05
C GLU A 118 -2.29 -10.58 -7.52
N ALA A 119 -2.46 -9.60 -8.42
CA ALA A 119 -2.30 -9.82 -9.85
C ALA A 119 -0.89 -10.34 -10.18
N PRO A 120 -0.74 -11.13 -11.26
CA PRO A 120 0.58 -11.54 -11.72
C PRO A 120 1.48 -10.33 -11.96
N ARG A 121 2.68 -10.38 -11.39
CA ARG A 121 3.66 -9.29 -11.52
C ARG A 121 3.89 -8.94 -12.99
N SER A 122 3.74 -7.66 -13.32
CA SER A 122 4.19 -7.12 -14.60
C SER A 122 5.66 -7.48 -14.85
N VAL A 123 5.97 -7.87 -16.09
CA VAL A 123 7.34 -8.16 -16.54
C VAL A 123 8.19 -6.89 -16.57
N PHE A 124 7.53 -5.72 -16.66
CA PHE A 124 8.16 -4.41 -16.65
C PHE A 124 7.95 -3.71 -15.30
N PRO A 125 9.01 -3.47 -14.51
CA PRO A 125 8.87 -2.83 -13.22
C PRO A 125 8.62 -1.32 -13.40
N ALA A 126 7.49 -0.84 -12.90
CA ALA A 126 7.13 0.57 -12.85
C ALA A 126 6.29 0.81 -11.58
N PHE A 127 6.44 1.99 -10.96
CA PHE A 127 5.79 2.29 -9.68
C PHE A 127 5.11 3.66 -9.69
N ALA A 128 3.92 3.74 -9.10
CA ALA A 128 3.20 4.97 -8.83
C ALA A 128 3.15 5.21 -7.32
N LEU A 129 3.48 6.43 -6.89
CA LEU A 129 3.36 6.90 -5.52
C LEU A 129 2.40 8.08 -5.50
N VAL A 130 1.58 8.22 -4.46
CA VAL A 130 0.61 9.31 -4.38
C VAL A 130 0.76 10.06 -3.06
N VAL A 131 0.96 11.37 -3.14
CA VAL A 131 0.78 12.28 -2.01
C VAL A 131 -0.65 12.77 -2.06
N VAL A 132 -1.49 12.31 -1.14
CA VAL A 132 -2.88 12.78 -1.05
C VAL A 132 -2.95 13.88 -0.01
N ARG A 133 -3.46 15.05 -0.38
CA ARG A 133 -3.69 16.17 0.53
C ARG A 133 -5.18 16.48 0.59
N ASN A 134 -5.74 16.54 1.79
CA ASN A 134 -7.12 16.93 1.99
C ASN A 134 -7.25 18.45 1.78
N PRO A 135 -8.12 18.92 0.87
CA PRO A 135 -8.25 20.35 0.56
C PRO A 135 -8.90 21.15 1.71
N ASP A 136 -9.71 20.51 2.56
CA ASP A 136 -10.48 21.22 3.59
C ASP A 136 -9.63 21.59 4.81
N ASP A 137 -8.68 20.72 5.19
CA ASP A 137 -7.87 20.89 6.40
C ASP A 137 -6.35 20.81 6.16
N GLY A 138 -5.92 20.54 4.94
CA GLY A 138 -4.52 20.49 4.55
C GLY A 138 -3.74 19.27 5.04
N ARG A 139 -4.37 18.29 5.71
CA ARG A 139 -3.73 17.05 6.17
C ARG A 139 -3.35 16.13 5.00
N PHE A 140 -2.42 15.23 5.26
CA PHE A 140 -1.92 14.27 4.28
C PHE A 140 -2.30 12.84 4.65
N LEU A 141 -2.58 12.00 3.64
CA LEU A 141 -2.85 10.59 3.86
C LEU A 141 -1.54 9.85 4.16
N LEU A 142 -1.51 9.12 5.27
CA LEU A 142 -0.41 8.25 5.67
C LEU A 142 -0.92 6.82 5.80
N VAL A 143 -0.35 5.91 5.02
CA VAL A 143 -0.67 4.48 5.03
C VAL A 143 0.26 3.76 6.02
N ASN A 144 -0.29 2.81 6.77
CA ASN A 144 0.47 1.92 7.64
C ASN A 144 0.58 0.54 6.98
N GLU A 145 1.74 0.24 6.39
CA GLU A 145 1.98 -1.04 5.74
C GLU A 145 1.93 -2.21 6.74
N PRO A 146 1.45 -3.39 6.33
CA PRO A 146 1.52 -4.58 7.15
C PRO A 146 2.97 -5.02 7.39
N ALA A 147 3.26 -5.46 8.61
CA ALA A 147 4.53 -6.01 9.03
C ALA A 147 5.09 -7.11 8.11
N SER A 148 4.20 -7.91 7.49
CA SER A 148 4.54 -8.99 6.57
C SER A 148 5.25 -8.55 5.29
N ILE A 149 5.07 -7.28 4.88
CA ILE A 149 5.67 -6.73 3.65
C ILE A 149 6.75 -5.68 3.94
N CYS A 150 6.99 -5.36 5.21
CA CYS A 150 8.00 -4.42 5.66
C CYS A 150 9.34 -5.10 5.98
N HIS A 151 10.44 -4.39 5.74
CA HIS A 151 11.76 -4.85 6.15
C HIS A 151 11.87 -4.88 7.69
N GLY A 152 12.28 -6.03 8.24
CA GLY A 152 12.41 -6.21 9.69
C GLY A 152 11.14 -6.68 10.39
N GLY A 153 10.06 -6.98 9.65
CA GLY A 153 8.86 -7.61 10.23
C GLY A 153 8.03 -6.68 11.11
N VAL A 154 8.15 -5.35 10.99
CA VAL A 154 7.38 -4.39 11.78
C VAL A 154 6.55 -3.49 10.86
N PRO A 155 5.35 -3.05 11.27
CA PRO A 155 4.55 -2.16 10.43
C PRO A 155 5.24 -0.81 10.29
N LEU A 156 5.25 -0.26 9.08
CA LEU A 156 5.91 1.00 8.76
C LEU A 156 4.97 1.94 8.02
N TYR A 157 5.14 3.23 8.26
CA TYR A 157 4.42 4.26 7.52
C TYR A 157 5.03 4.50 6.13
N TRP A 158 4.15 4.75 5.15
CA TRP A 158 4.50 5.24 3.82
C TRP A 158 3.32 6.03 3.22
N LEU A 159 3.49 6.46 1.98
CA LEU A 159 2.44 6.93 1.08
C LEU A 159 1.59 5.76 0.55
N PRO A 160 0.43 6.01 -0.08
CA PRO A 160 -0.08 5.08 -1.06
C PRO A 160 0.94 4.83 -2.18
N ALA A 161 1.31 3.58 -2.41
CA ALA A 161 2.33 3.26 -3.38
C ALA A 161 2.34 1.80 -3.84
N GLY A 162 2.33 1.57 -5.14
CA GLY A 162 2.53 0.22 -5.65
C GLY A 162 2.91 0.16 -7.11
N ARG A 163 2.80 -1.05 -7.66
CA ARG A 163 3.28 -1.37 -9.00
C ARG A 163 2.22 -0.98 -10.02
N VAL A 164 2.67 -0.67 -11.23
CA VAL A 164 1.78 -0.56 -12.37
C VAL A 164 1.43 -1.96 -12.87
N ASP A 165 0.14 -2.26 -12.94
CA ASP A 165 -0.36 -3.55 -13.40
C ASP A 165 -0.26 -3.73 -14.93
N PRO A 166 -0.36 -4.97 -15.44
CA PRO A 166 -0.36 -5.22 -16.87
C PRO A 166 -1.47 -4.47 -17.61
N GLY A 167 -1.09 -3.60 -18.55
CA GLY A 167 -2.03 -2.80 -19.33
C GLY A 167 -2.48 -1.51 -18.65
N GLU A 168 -1.93 -1.19 -17.47
CA GLU A 168 -2.25 -0.01 -16.68
C GLU A 168 -1.25 1.14 -16.95
N GLY A 169 -1.72 2.39 -16.82
CA GLY A 169 -0.90 3.61 -16.77
C GLY A 169 -0.55 4.03 -15.33
N PHE A 170 0.31 5.02 -15.13
CA PHE A 170 0.70 5.44 -13.79
C PHE A 170 -0.43 6.10 -13.01
N GLN A 171 -1.31 6.87 -13.66
CA GLN A 171 -2.43 7.51 -12.95
C GLN A 171 -3.44 6.49 -12.45
N ALA A 172 -3.78 5.50 -13.29
CA ALA A 172 -4.68 4.42 -12.92
C ALA A 172 -4.11 3.62 -11.74
N ALA A 173 -2.82 3.28 -11.78
CA ALA A 173 -2.13 2.62 -10.69
C ALA A 173 -2.21 3.45 -9.39
N GLY A 174 -1.86 4.74 -9.45
CA GLY A 174 -1.92 5.61 -8.27
C GLY A 174 -3.32 5.70 -7.64
N ILE A 175 -4.37 5.76 -8.47
CA ILE A 175 -5.77 5.78 -8.00
C ILE A 175 -6.15 4.45 -7.35
N ARG A 176 -5.79 3.32 -7.99
CA ARG A 176 -6.05 1.97 -7.48
C ARG A 176 -5.37 1.74 -6.13
N GLU A 177 -4.07 1.98 -6.05
CA GLU A 177 -3.25 1.81 -4.84
C GLU A 177 -3.78 2.69 -3.69
N THR A 178 -4.18 3.93 -3.99
CA THR A 178 -4.77 4.82 -2.97
C THR A 178 -6.10 4.30 -2.43
N ARG A 179 -6.90 3.67 -3.28
CA ARG A 179 -8.15 3.03 -2.86
C ARG A 179 -7.90 1.75 -2.06
N GLU A 180 -6.98 0.91 -2.51
CA GLU A 180 -6.63 -0.37 -1.88
C GLU A 180 -6.00 -0.15 -0.50
N GLU A 181 -4.95 0.65 -0.41
CA GLU A 181 -4.18 0.86 0.82
C GLU A 181 -4.80 1.93 1.75
N GLY A 182 -5.32 3.00 1.16
CA GLY A 182 -5.83 4.18 1.87
C GLY A 182 -7.35 4.21 2.05
N GLY A 183 -8.10 3.42 1.28
CA GLY A 183 -9.56 3.40 1.27
C GLY A 183 -10.21 4.60 0.58
N LEU A 184 -9.45 5.48 -0.06
CA LEU A 184 -9.96 6.75 -0.60
C LEU A 184 -10.06 6.74 -2.13
N ASN A 185 -11.16 7.28 -2.65
CA ASN A 185 -11.23 7.64 -4.06
C ASN A 185 -10.60 9.03 -4.25
N VAL A 186 -9.63 9.15 -5.14
CA VAL A 186 -8.85 10.39 -5.33
C VAL A 186 -8.85 10.84 -6.78
N THR A 187 -8.64 12.14 -6.97
CA THR A 187 -8.30 12.74 -8.26
C THR A 187 -6.84 13.16 -8.24
N ILE A 188 -6.05 12.67 -9.19
CA ILE A 188 -4.66 13.11 -9.37
C ILE A 188 -4.67 14.53 -9.97
N THR A 189 -3.99 15.46 -9.30
CA THR A 189 -3.99 16.89 -9.64
C THR A 189 -2.67 17.36 -10.24
N GLY A 190 -1.60 16.56 -10.13
CA GLY A 190 -0.36 16.85 -10.84
C GLY A 190 0.81 15.95 -10.51
N ILE A 191 1.94 16.19 -11.18
CA ILE A 191 3.17 15.42 -11.04
C ILE A 191 4.11 16.15 -10.07
N LEU A 192 4.51 15.48 -8.99
CA LEU A 192 5.50 16.02 -8.04
C LEU A 192 6.93 15.61 -8.41
N SER A 193 7.11 14.36 -8.86
CA SER A 193 8.44 13.85 -9.17
C SER A 193 8.40 12.74 -10.22
N LEU A 194 9.39 12.76 -11.10
CA LEU A 194 9.67 11.75 -12.13
C LEU A 194 11.08 11.20 -11.87
N SER A 195 11.23 9.91 -11.61
CA SER A 195 12.53 9.29 -11.40
C SER A 195 12.70 8.02 -12.21
N LEU A 196 13.91 7.80 -12.71
CA LEU A 196 14.27 6.61 -13.48
C LEU A 196 15.48 5.93 -12.86
N SER A 197 15.24 4.78 -12.25
CA SER A 197 16.32 3.92 -11.76
C SER A 197 16.76 2.95 -12.86
N GLY A 198 18.04 2.57 -12.85
CA GLY A 198 18.56 1.60 -13.82
C GLY A 198 18.54 2.09 -15.28
N ALA A 199 18.58 3.40 -15.51
CA ALA A 199 18.53 3.99 -16.86
C ALA A 199 19.61 3.45 -17.82
N ASN A 200 20.78 3.07 -17.28
CA ASN A 200 21.90 2.50 -18.03
C ASN A 200 21.86 0.96 -18.12
N THR A 201 20.73 0.35 -17.78
CA THR A 201 20.54 -1.11 -17.76
C THR A 201 19.46 -1.53 -18.75
N SER A 202 19.36 -2.84 -19.00
CA SER A 202 18.25 -3.40 -19.78
C SER A 202 16.91 -3.44 -19.02
N ARG A 203 16.88 -3.01 -17.76
CA ARG A 203 15.70 -3.02 -16.89
C ARG A 203 15.51 -1.68 -16.19
N PRO A 204 15.30 -0.58 -16.95
CA PRO A 204 14.96 0.69 -16.34
C PRO A 204 13.64 0.56 -15.58
N CYS A 205 13.55 1.22 -14.44
CA CYS A 205 12.40 1.18 -13.55
C CYS A 205 11.97 2.62 -13.24
N PRO A 206 10.96 3.12 -13.97
CA PRO A 206 10.38 4.44 -13.73
C PRO A 206 9.54 4.44 -12.45
N ARG A 207 9.60 5.55 -11.72
CA ARG A 207 8.77 5.82 -10.56
C ARG A 207 8.25 7.24 -10.64
N ILE A 208 6.93 7.38 -10.61
CA ILE A 208 6.23 8.66 -10.66
C ILE A 208 5.57 8.93 -9.32
N THR A 209 5.70 10.15 -8.82
CA THR A 209 5.02 10.61 -7.62
C THR A 209 4.03 11.70 -7.98
N PHE A 210 2.77 11.48 -7.65
CA PHE A 210 1.67 12.39 -7.93
C PHE A 210 1.25 13.17 -6.69
N LEU A 211 0.64 14.34 -6.91
CA LEU A 211 -0.24 14.97 -5.96
C LEU A 211 -1.68 14.56 -6.29
N ALA A 212 -2.48 14.29 -5.28
CA ALA A 212 -3.88 13.99 -5.43
C ALA A 212 -4.71 14.63 -4.30
N GLU A 213 -6.00 14.76 -4.55
CA GLU A 213 -7.00 15.19 -3.58
C GLU A 213 -8.10 14.13 -3.47
N PRO A 214 -8.67 13.89 -2.28
CA PRO A 214 -9.84 13.03 -2.14
C PRO A 214 -11.02 13.61 -2.92
N THR A 215 -11.74 12.74 -3.62
CA THR A 215 -13.00 13.11 -4.31
C THR A 215 -14.11 13.48 -3.32
N ASP A 216 -14.06 12.91 -2.12
CA ASP A 216 -14.86 13.30 -0.95
C ASP A 216 -13.90 13.62 0.22
N PRO A 217 -13.66 14.91 0.51
CA PRO A 217 -12.81 15.34 1.63
C PRO A 217 -13.27 14.86 3.02
N SER A 218 -14.54 14.48 3.16
CA SER A 218 -15.11 13.98 4.42
C SER A 218 -14.94 12.47 4.61
N GLN A 219 -14.54 11.75 3.55
CA GLN A 219 -14.36 10.31 3.61
C GLN A 219 -13.24 9.94 4.60
N PRO A 220 -13.50 9.08 5.61
CA PRO A 220 -12.46 8.66 6.53
C PRO A 220 -11.48 7.70 5.84
N PRO A 221 -10.18 7.75 6.18
CA PRO A 221 -9.22 6.76 5.72
C PRO A 221 -9.56 5.35 6.20
N LYS A 222 -9.09 4.35 5.46
CA LYS A 222 -9.24 2.93 5.79
C LYS A 222 -8.78 2.63 7.21
N SER A 223 -9.61 1.94 7.98
CA SER A 223 -9.27 1.55 9.36
C SER A 223 -9.24 0.04 9.57
N VAL A 224 -9.94 -0.73 8.72
CA VAL A 224 -10.00 -2.20 8.83
C VAL A 224 -8.75 -2.80 8.18
N PRO A 225 -7.94 -3.59 8.92
CA PRO A 225 -6.76 -4.23 8.35
C PRO A 225 -7.12 -5.30 7.33
N ASP A 226 -6.30 -5.38 6.28
CA ASP A 226 -6.26 -6.46 5.30
C ASP A 226 -4.84 -6.59 4.72
N TRP A 227 -4.70 -7.29 3.59
CA TRP A 227 -3.40 -7.57 2.98
C TRP A 227 -2.70 -6.31 2.42
N GLU A 228 -3.47 -5.28 2.08
CA GLU A 228 -2.95 -4.04 1.49
C GLU A 228 -2.42 -3.10 2.57
N SER A 229 -3.14 -3.00 3.69
CA SER A 229 -2.72 -2.13 4.78
C SER A 229 -3.27 -2.53 6.12
N THR A 230 -2.56 -2.10 7.16
CA THR A 230 -3.05 -2.08 8.54
C THR A 230 -4.12 -0.99 8.76
N GLY A 231 -4.41 -0.21 7.71
CA GLY A 231 -5.18 1.02 7.74
C GLY A 231 -4.31 2.25 7.47
N ALA A 232 -4.96 3.40 7.40
CA ALA A 232 -4.40 4.69 7.06
C ALA A 232 -4.93 5.78 7.99
N MET A 233 -4.35 6.98 7.90
CA MET A 233 -4.79 8.15 8.65
C MET A 233 -4.56 9.45 7.90
N TRP A 234 -5.27 10.50 8.32
CA TRP A 234 -4.93 11.87 8.00
C TRP A 234 -3.93 12.40 9.03
N VAL A 235 -2.79 12.92 8.58
CA VAL A 235 -1.72 13.43 9.45
C VAL A 235 -1.31 14.86 9.06
N THR A 236 -0.96 15.67 10.04
CA THR A 236 -0.33 16.98 9.80
C THR A 236 1.18 16.84 9.68
N THR A 237 1.86 17.79 9.03
CA THR A 237 3.34 17.79 8.99
C THR A 237 3.96 17.97 10.38
N ALA A 238 3.27 18.67 11.29
CA ALA A 238 3.67 18.82 12.69
C ALA A 238 3.62 17.49 13.45
N ALA A 239 2.55 16.71 13.30
CA ALA A 239 2.46 15.36 13.87
C ALA A 239 3.45 14.39 13.21
N LEU A 240 3.69 14.52 11.90
CA LEU A 240 4.71 13.73 11.20
C LEU A 240 6.11 13.96 11.77
N ALA A 241 6.43 15.19 12.17
CA ALA A 241 7.72 15.58 12.72
C ALA A 241 8.03 14.98 14.10
N THR A 242 7.05 14.38 14.79
CA THR A 242 7.28 13.66 16.05
C THR A 242 7.77 12.23 15.84
N LEU A 243 7.80 11.74 14.59
CA LEU A 243 8.28 10.41 14.23
C LEU A 243 9.74 10.43 13.77
N ASN A 244 10.47 9.37 14.12
CA ASN A 244 11.82 9.10 13.60
C ASN A 244 11.81 8.31 12.28
N ARG A 245 12.95 8.28 11.58
CA ARG A 245 13.17 7.54 10.32
C ARG A 245 12.80 6.05 10.40
N GLU A 246 12.95 5.43 11.56
CA GLU A 246 12.65 4.01 11.80
C GLU A 246 11.16 3.66 11.68
N HIS A 247 10.27 4.65 11.82
CA HIS A 247 8.82 4.43 11.68
C HIS A 247 8.36 4.41 10.23
N PHE A 248 9.24 4.71 9.28
CA PHE A 248 8.89 4.80 7.87
C PHE A 248 9.63 3.76 7.07
N ARG A 249 9.00 3.25 6.00
CA ARG A 249 9.72 2.39 5.05
C ARG A 249 10.79 3.22 4.30
N ALA A 250 10.54 4.50 3.98
CA ALA A 250 11.48 5.45 3.38
C ALA A 250 11.19 6.90 3.80
N ALA A 251 12.12 7.79 3.47
CA ALA A 251 12.04 9.20 3.81
C ALA A 251 10.99 10.00 2.99
N ASP A 252 10.27 9.36 2.06
CA ASP A 252 9.35 10.04 1.15
C ASP A 252 8.26 10.86 1.87
N PRO A 253 7.50 10.35 2.86
CA PRO A 253 6.53 11.18 3.59
C PRO A 253 7.17 12.40 4.28
N ILE A 254 8.30 12.19 4.97
CA ILE A 254 9.03 13.25 5.71
C ILE A 254 9.54 14.33 4.74
N ARG A 255 9.93 13.94 3.53
CA ARG A 255 10.46 14.86 2.51
C ARG A 255 9.35 15.58 1.77
N LEU A 256 8.30 14.86 1.36
CA LEU A 256 7.33 15.35 0.40
C LEU A 256 6.21 16.16 1.06
N PHE A 257 5.67 15.72 2.20
CA PHE A 257 4.53 16.43 2.81
C PHE A 257 4.87 17.87 3.20
N PRO A 258 5.98 18.15 3.91
CA PRO A 258 6.34 19.54 4.24
C PRO A 258 6.70 20.36 2.99
N ALA A 259 7.28 19.74 1.96
CA ALA A 259 7.63 20.44 0.73
C ALA A 259 6.37 20.86 -0.06
N VAL A 260 5.33 20.02 -0.10
CA VAL A 260 4.03 20.34 -0.69
C VAL A 260 3.30 21.38 0.15
N GLU A 261 3.24 21.20 1.47
CA GLU A 261 2.57 22.14 2.38
C GLU A 261 3.14 23.56 2.29
N THR A 262 4.46 23.68 2.21
CA THR A 262 5.15 24.97 2.11
C THR A 262 5.20 25.56 0.70
N GLY A 263 4.68 24.84 -0.32
CA GLY A 263 4.77 25.25 -1.72
C GLY A 263 6.17 25.18 -2.32
N ARG A 264 7.13 24.56 -1.63
CA ARG A 264 8.49 24.32 -2.14
C ARG A 264 8.50 23.29 -3.26
N LEU A 265 7.56 22.34 -3.21
CA LEU A 265 7.31 21.36 -4.24
C LEU A 265 5.91 21.56 -4.80
N MET A 266 5.84 22.07 -6.02
CA MET A 266 4.59 22.38 -6.70
C MET A 266 4.28 21.33 -7.77
N PRO A 267 3.03 20.87 -7.87
CA PRO A 267 2.63 19.91 -8.91
C PRO A 267 2.84 20.51 -10.31
N GLN A 268 3.38 19.70 -11.21
CA GLN A 268 3.45 19.98 -12.65
C GLN A 268 2.20 19.44 -13.37
N SER A 269 1.88 20.04 -14.51
CA SER A 269 0.70 19.66 -15.31
C SER A 269 0.73 18.20 -15.74
N LEU A 270 -0.44 17.56 -15.81
CA LEU A 270 -0.64 16.25 -16.44
C LEU A 270 -0.96 16.40 -17.94
N ASP A 271 -1.41 17.58 -18.35
CA ASP A 271 -1.92 17.88 -19.68
C ASP A 271 -0.81 18.27 -20.65
N THR A 272 0.21 17.42 -20.76
CA THR A 272 1.28 17.59 -21.74
C THR A 272 1.36 16.38 -22.67
N ALA A 273 1.79 16.63 -23.90
CA ALA A 273 2.00 15.54 -24.86
C ALA A 273 3.04 14.52 -24.37
N ALA A 274 4.05 14.99 -23.61
CA ALA A 274 5.11 14.15 -23.07
C ALA A 274 4.57 13.17 -22.01
N PHE A 275 3.73 13.63 -21.07
CA PHE A 275 3.15 12.75 -20.06
C PHE A 275 2.10 11.81 -20.63
N GLN A 276 1.26 12.28 -21.55
CA GLN A 276 0.34 11.38 -22.25
C GLN A 276 1.08 10.30 -23.06
N ALA A 277 2.26 10.60 -23.60
CA ALA A 277 3.12 9.61 -24.24
C ALA A 277 3.69 8.60 -23.23
N LEU A 278 4.02 9.03 -22.01
CA LEU A 278 4.45 8.15 -20.93
C LEU A 278 3.34 7.16 -20.53
N GLU A 279 2.12 7.65 -20.31
CA GLU A 279 0.98 6.79 -19.94
C GLU A 279 0.73 5.69 -20.98
N ARG A 280 0.61 6.08 -22.26
CA ARG A 280 0.44 5.10 -23.36
C ARG A 280 1.62 4.14 -23.50
N CYS A 281 2.84 4.62 -23.24
CA CYS A 281 4.02 3.78 -23.23
C CYS A 281 3.91 2.73 -22.12
N MET A 282 3.55 3.12 -20.90
CA MET A 282 3.43 2.19 -19.78
C MET A 282 2.37 1.13 -20.02
N GLU A 283 1.16 1.51 -20.43
CA GLU A 283 0.08 0.56 -20.75
C GLU A 283 0.56 -0.51 -21.74
N ARG A 284 1.33 -0.08 -22.75
CA ARG A 284 1.91 -0.99 -23.75
C ARG A 284 3.02 -1.88 -23.17
N LEU A 285 3.95 -1.31 -22.40
CA LEU A 285 5.11 -2.01 -21.87
C LEU A 285 4.74 -3.04 -20.79
N THR A 286 3.76 -2.73 -19.95
CA THR A 286 3.25 -3.62 -18.90
C THR A 286 2.27 -4.65 -19.47
N GLY A 287 1.47 -4.28 -20.48
CA GLY A 287 0.47 -5.18 -21.09
C GLY A 287 1.01 -6.14 -22.15
N ASN A 288 2.16 -5.83 -22.79
CA ASN A 288 2.70 -6.66 -23.86
C ASN A 288 3.82 -7.60 -23.38
N SER A 289 3.47 -8.86 -23.12
CA SER A 289 4.40 -9.90 -22.68
C SER A 289 5.43 -10.33 -23.75
N ARG A 290 5.20 -10.02 -25.03
CA ARG A 290 6.07 -10.44 -26.15
C ARG A 290 7.31 -9.57 -26.33
N LEU A 291 7.32 -8.36 -25.77
CA LEU A 291 8.49 -7.49 -25.86
C LEU A 291 9.67 -8.10 -25.08
N SER A 292 10.87 -7.95 -25.61
CA SER A 292 12.12 -8.21 -24.88
C SER A 292 12.41 -7.07 -23.90
N HIS A 293 13.29 -7.32 -22.91
CA HIS A 293 13.72 -6.26 -21.99
C HIS A 293 14.40 -5.08 -22.72
N ALA A 294 15.17 -5.37 -23.77
CA ALA A 294 15.86 -4.34 -24.56
C ALA A 294 14.88 -3.44 -25.33
N GLU A 295 13.83 -4.01 -25.90
CA GLU A 295 12.78 -3.23 -26.59
C GLU A 295 12.03 -2.32 -25.61
N ARG A 296 11.67 -2.84 -24.43
CA ARG A 296 11.03 -2.02 -23.38
C ARG A 296 11.93 -0.87 -22.92
N ALA A 297 13.21 -1.17 -22.69
CA ALA A 297 14.18 -0.16 -22.26
C ALA A 297 14.37 0.93 -23.33
N SER A 298 14.55 0.54 -24.59
CA SER A 298 14.73 1.48 -25.71
C SER A 298 13.55 2.44 -25.85
N GLU A 299 12.32 1.91 -25.80
CA GLU A 299 11.12 2.72 -25.92
C GLU A 299 10.92 3.66 -24.73
N LEU A 300 11.05 3.16 -23.50
CA LEU A 300 10.97 4.03 -22.32
C LEU A 300 12.00 5.15 -22.41
N LEU A 301 13.26 4.85 -22.72
CA LEU A 301 14.31 5.87 -22.81
C LEU A 301 14.03 6.90 -23.91
N ALA A 302 13.34 6.52 -24.99
CA ALA A 302 12.90 7.46 -26.02
C ALA A 302 11.84 8.44 -25.50
N VAL A 303 10.84 7.94 -24.78
CA VAL A 303 9.80 8.76 -24.15
C VAL A 303 10.37 9.61 -23.01
N TRP A 304 11.29 9.05 -22.22
CA TRP A 304 11.88 9.70 -21.06
C TRP A 304 12.64 10.98 -21.42
N ARG A 305 13.33 11.00 -22.56
CA ARG A 305 13.98 12.22 -23.07
C ARG A 305 13.00 13.38 -23.30
N GLY A 306 11.77 13.08 -23.71
CA GLY A 306 10.70 14.07 -23.83
C GLY A 306 10.26 14.61 -22.48
N LEU A 307 10.16 13.74 -21.47
CA LEU A 307 9.85 14.14 -20.09
C LEU A 307 10.94 15.01 -19.48
N GLU A 308 12.22 14.72 -19.76
CA GLU A 308 13.35 15.53 -19.29
C GLU A 308 13.30 16.97 -19.81
N ALA A 309 12.81 17.16 -21.04
CA ALA A 309 12.63 18.47 -21.63
C ALA A 309 11.37 19.20 -21.10
N GLU A 310 10.26 18.47 -20.92
CA GLU A 310 8.97 19.03 -20.50
C GLU A 310 8.93 19.35 -19.00
N TYR A 311 9.58 18.52 -18.16
CA TYR A 311 9.49 18.58 -16.70
C TYR A 311 10.85 18.77 -16.00
N PRO A 312 11.65 19.77 -16.37
CA PRO A 312 13.00 19.92 -15.83
C PRO A 312 13.03 20.11 -14.31
N ALA A 313 11.96 20.63 -13.71
CA ALA A 313 11.83 20.84 -12.27
C ALA A 313 11.36 19.60 -11.48
N ALA A 314 10.70 18.64 -12.14
CA ALA A 314 10.18 17.43 -11.50
C ALA A 314 11.06 16.19 -11.73
N ILE A 315 12.04 16.26 -12.62
CA ILE A 315 12.97 15.15 -12.87
C ILE A 315 13.95 15.01 -11.70
N PHE A 316 13.76 13.95 -10.92
CA PHE A 316 14.67 13.55 -9.86
C PHE A 316 15.76 12.65 -10.44
N LYS A 317 16.98 13.18 -10.47
CA LYS A 317 18.19 12.39 -10.75
C LYS A 317 18.70 11.84 -9.43
N ASN A 318 18.62 10.51 -9.27
CA ASN A 318 19.29 9.82 -8.17
C ASN A 318 20.81 9.86 -8.33
#